data_AF-A0AAJ4X9B7-F1
#
_entry.id   AF-A0AAJ4X9B7-F1
#
_cell.length_a   1.000
_cell.length_b   1.000
_cell.length_c   1.000
_cell.angle_alpha   90.00
_cell.angle_beta   90.00
_cell.angle_gamma   90.00
#
_symmetry.space_group_name_H-M   'P 1'
#
loop_
_entity.id
_entity.type
_entity.pdbx_description
1 polymer ?
#
loop_
_entity_poly.entity_id
_entity_poly.type
_entity_poly.pdbx_seq_one_letter_code
_entity_poly.pdbx_strand_id
1 'polypeptide(L)'
;MFCNLFNTSPQSKIIMKILKTIIFTLFGLAFIFFGTAKFINIIPTLELTEAQLSITAALVKLKWLIPLVGTMEIIGGLLVAIPKTRALGAIILLPILIGVFLHHTTLDPSGAPMAAVLGLIDIWIIADNWKRYLPMVK
;
A
#
# COMPACT_ATOMS: atom_id res chain seq x y z
N MET A 1 18.26 -33.68 9.23
CA MET A 1 18.75 -33.39 7.86
C MET A 1 17.94 -32.25 7.21
N PHE A 2 17.78 -31.10 7.89
CA PHE A 2 17.04 -29.94 7.35
C PHE A 2 17.66 -28.58 7.74
N CYS A 3 18.82 -28.56 8.40
CA CYS A 3 19.47 -27.31 8.86
C CYS A 3 20.24 -26.52 7.78
N ASN A 4 20.35 -27.03 6.54
CA ASN A 4 21.23 -26.43 5.51
C ASN A 4 20.51 -25.80 4.31
N LEU A 5 19.18 -25.76 4.29
CA LEU A 5 18.43 -25.27 3.13
C LEU A 5 18.36 -23.74 2.98
N PHE A 6 18.85 -22.99 3.98
CA PHE A 6 18.97 -21.52 3.90
C PHE A 6 20.38 -21.02 4.22
N ASN A 7 21.41 -21.80 3.86
CA ASN A 7 22.76 -21.23 3.74
C ASN A 7 22.87 -20.47 2.42
N THR A 8 22.13 -19.36 2.33
CA THR A 8 22.06 -18.50 1.15
C THR A 8 23.44 -17.87 0.94
N SER A 9 24.08 -18.13 -0.21
CA SER A 9 25.41 -17.61 -0.54
C SER A 9 25.44 -16.07 -0.43
N PRO A 10 26.61 -15.44 -0.18
CA PRO A 10 26.73 -13.98 -0.09
C PRO A 10 26.09 -13.24 -1.27
N GLN A 11 26.19 -13.81 -2.47
CA GLN A 11 25.58 -13.29 -3.70
C GLN A 11 24.04 -13.24 -3.60
N SER A 12 23.41 -14.29 -3.09
CA SER A 12 21.94 -14.33 -2.94
C SER A 12 21.43 -13.32 -1.90
N LYS A 13 22.20 -13.01 -0.85
CA LYS A 13 21.83 -11.94 0.12
C LYS A 13 21.81 -10.56 -0.53
N ILE A 14 22.75 -10.29 -1.43
CA ILE A 14 22.83 -9.03 -2.19
C ILE A 14 21.62 -8.93 -3.14
N ILE A 15 21.33 -10.00 -3.90
CA ILE A 15 20.19 -10.06 -4.81
C ILE A 15 18.87 -9.79 -4.07
N MET A 16 18.66 -10.44 -2.92
CA MET A 16 17.45 -10.24 -2.11
C MET A 16 17.30 -8.80 -1.59
N LYS A 17 18.41 -8.14 -1.25
CA LYS A 17 18.39 -6.74 -0.79
C LYS A 17 18.02 -5.79 -1.93
N ILE A 18 18.57 -6.02 -3.12
CA ILE A 18 18.25 -5.23 -4.32
C ILE A 18 16.78 -5.43 -4.70
N LEU A 19 16.32 -6.68 -4.75
CA LEU A 19 14.93 -7.03 -5.08
C LEU A 19 13.93 -6.35 -4.14
N LYS A 20 14.13 -6.45 -2.83
CA LYS A 20 13.28 -5.73 -1.85
C LYS A 20 13.28 -4.23 -2.06
N THR A 21 14.44 -3.66 -2.37
CA THR A 21 14.55 -2.21 -2.61
C THR A 21 13.74 -1.80 -3.83
N ILE A 22 13.85 -2.54 -4.94
CA ILE A 22 13.09 -2.26 -6.17
C ILE A 22 11.58 -2.38 -5.91
N ILE A 23 11.13 -3.51 -5.34
CA ILE A 23 9.70 -3.75 -5.09
C ILE A 23 9.11 -2.68 -4.18
N PHE A 24 9.76 -2.38 -3.06
CA PHE A 24 9.23 -1.41 -2.10
C PHE A 24 9.27 0.01 -2.65
N THR A 25 10.27 0.36 -3.46
CA THR A 25 10.29 1.67 -4.12
C THR A 25 9.18 1.78 -5.17
N LEU A 26 8.96 0.75 -5.99
CA LEU A 26 7.86 0.74 -6.96
C LEU A 26 6.49 0.82 -6.28
N PHE A 27 6.32 0.10 -5.17
CA PHE A 27 5.12 0.18 -4.34
C PHE A 27 4.90 1.62 -3.83
N GLY A 28 5.93 2.27 -3.28
CA GLY A 28 5.83 3.67 -2.84
C GLY A 28 5.46 4.63 -3.98
N LEU A 29 6.06 4.46 -5.16
CA LEU A 29 5.74 5.25 -6.35
C LEU A 29 4.29 5.03 -6.84
N ALA A 30 3.78 3.80 -6.77
CA ALA A 30 2.39 3.51 -7.10
C ALA A 30 1.41 4.25 -6.19
N PHE A 31 1.68 4.31 -4.87
CA PHE A 31 0.86 5.05 -3.93
C PHE A 31 0.90 6.57 -4.12
N ILE A 32 2.07 7.12 -4.52
CA ILE A 32 2.16 8.52 -4.92
C ILE A 32 1.26 8.79 -6.13
N PHE A 33 1.28 7.90 -7.12
CA PHE A 33 0.43 7.99 -8.30
C PHE A 33 -1.06 7.90 -7.93
N PHE A 34 -1.48 6.91 -7.14
CA PHE A 34 -2.87 6.73 -6.72
C PHE A 34 -3.40 7.89 -5.87
N GLY A 35 -2.58 8.41 -4.96
CA GLY A 35 -2.96 9.55 -4.14
C GLY A 35 -3.05 10.83 -4.95
N THR A 36 -2.12 11.05 -5.88
CA THR A 36 -2.17 12.19 -6.80
C THR A 36 -3.41 12.11 -7.69
N ALA A 37 -3.74 10.93 -8.22
CA ALA A 37 -4.93 10.69 -9.05
C ALA A 37 -6.27 11.00 -8.37
N LYS A 38 -6.31 11.15 -7.04
CA LYS A 38 -7.51 11.61 -6.32
C LYS A 38 -7.71 13.13 -6.36
N PHE A 39 -6.68 13.90 -6.72
CA PHE A 39 -6.72 15.36 -6.86
C PHE A 39 -6.83 15.81 -8.31
N ILE A 40 -6.30 15.00 -9.23
CA ILE A 40 -6.36 15.26 -10.66
C ILE A 40 -7.27 14.22 -11.31
N ASN A 41 -8.30 14.67 -12.03
CA ASN A 41 -9.26 13.82 -12.75
C ASN A 41 -8.61 13.12 -13.96
N ILE A 42 -7.56 12.31 -13.73
CA ILE A 42 -6.84 11.57 -14.77
C ILE A 42 -7.69 10.39 -15.27
N ILE A 43 -8.51 9.80 -14.40
CA ILE A 43 -9.19 8.54 -14.68
C ILE A 43 -10.53 8.83 -15.35
N PRO A 44 -10.82 8.22 -16.52
CA PRO A 44 -12.11 8.35 -17.18
C PRO A 44 -13.23 7.83 -16.25
N THR A 45 -14.38 8.49 -16.29
CA THR A 45 -15.55 8.05 -15.54
C THR A 45 -15.95 6.66 -16.01
N LEU A 46 -15.73 5.65 -15.16
CA LEU A 46 -16.22 4.29 -15.37
C LEU A 46 -17.71 4.25 -15.10
N GLU A 47 -18.44 3.42 -15.85
CA GLU A 47 -19.84 3.14 -15.56
C GLU A 47 -19.93 2.35 -14.25
N LEU A 48 -20.44 3.00 -13.21
CA LEU A 48 -20.66 2.40 -11.90
C LEU A 48 -22.07 1.83 -11.82
N THR A 49 -22.23 0.70 -11.13
CA THR A 49 -23.55 0.16 -10.77
C THR A 49 -24.28 1.12 -9.82
N GLU A 50 -25.60 1.00 -9.71
CA GLU A 50 -26.41 1.85 -8.82
C GLU A 50 -25.94 1.80 -7.35
N ALA A 51 -25.57 0.61 -6.86
CA ALA A 51 -25.03 0.44 -5.51
C ALA A 51 -23.70 1.18 -5.32
N GLN A 52 -22.79 1.09 -6.30
CA GLN A 52 -21.50 1.79 -6.28
C GLN A 52 -21.68 3.31 -6.38
N LEU A 53 -22.63 3.78 -7.20
CA LEU A 53 -22.97 5.20 -7.33
C LEU A 53 -23.49 5.78 -6.01
N SER A 54 -24.42 5.11 -5.36
CA SER A 54 -24.99 5.53 -4.07
C SER A 54 -23.91 5.71 -2.99
N ILE A 55 -23.01 4.74 -2.87
CA ILE A 55 -21.94 4.76 -1.88
C ILE A 55 -20.88 5.80 -2.23
N THR A 56 -20.47 5.88 -3.50
CA THR A 56 -19.51 6.89 -3.96
C THR A 56 -20.07 8.31 -3.71
N ALA A 57 -21.35 8.55 -4.02
CA ALA A 57 -22.00 9.81 -3.74
C ALA A 57 -22.05 10.13 -2.23
N ALA A 58 -22.27 9.13 -1.38
CA ALA A 58 -22.20 9.30 0.07
C ALA A 58 -20.79 9.67 0.57
N LEU A 59 -19.75 9.03 0.04
CA LEU A 59 -18.34 9.34 0.37
C LEU A 59 -17.95 10.75 -0.11
N VAL A 60 -18.40 11.17 -1.29
CA VAL A 60 -18.13 12.51 -1.83
C VAL A 60 -18.79 13.62 -1.01
N LYS A 61 -19.92 13.35 -0.33
CA LYS A 61 -20.50 14.31 0.64
C LYS A 61 -19.53 14.63 1.79
N LEU A 62 -18.68 13.69 2.17
CA LEU A 62 -17.57 13.92 3.11
C LEU A 62 -16.42 14.59 2.38
N LYS A 63 -16.52 15.92 2.19
CA LYS A 63 -15.54 16.73 1.42
C LYS A 63 -14.08 16.55 1.87
N TRP A 64 -13.84 16.15 3.12
CA TRP A 64 -12.50 15.95 3.67
C TRP A 64 -11.93 14.55 3.40
N LEU A 65 -12.77 13.55 3.09
CA LEU A 65 -12.36 12.16 3.08
C LEU A 65 -11.43 11.82 1.90
N ILE A 66 -11.86 12.11 0.66
CA ILE A 66 -11.06 11.84 -0.53
C ILE A 66 -9.72 12.61 -0.52
N PRO A 67 -9.70 13.92 -0.18
CA PRO A 67 -8.45 14.64 -0.01
C PRO A 67 -7.56 14.05 1.08
N LEU A 68 -8.10 13.69 2.24
CA LEU A 68 -7.31 13.12 3.33
C LEU A 68 -6.67 11.79 2.91
N VAL A 69 -7.45 10.88 2.32
CA VAL A 69 -6.93 9.59 1.83
C VAL A 69 -5.84 9.82 0.79
N GLY A 70 -6.08 10.67 -0.21
CA GLY A 70 -5.08 10.97 -1.24
C GLY A 70 -3.79 11.58 -0.67
N THR A 71 -3.89 12.51 0.29
CA THR A 71 -2.71 13.07 0.95
C THR A 71 -1.94 12.01 1.74
N MET A 72 -2.63 11.15 2.49
CA MET A 72 -1.97 10.08 3.26
C MET A 72 -1.33 9.02 2.35
N GLU A 73 -1.92 8.71 1.20
CA GLU A 73 -1.31 7.83 0.20
C GLU A 73 -0.03 8.44 -0.39
N ILE A 74 -0.02 9.74 -0.69
CA ILE A 74 1.19 10.42 -1.19
C ILE A 74 2.28 10.43 -0.11
N ILE A 75 1.95 10.83 1.12
CA ILE A 75 2.92 10.88 2.23
C ILE A 75 3.46 9.47 2.52
N GLY A 76 2.57 8.48 2.64
CA GLY A 76 2.93 7.09 2.87
C GLY A 76 3.83 6.56 1.75
N GLY A 77 3.44 6.78 0.49
CA GLY A 77 4.21 6.37 -0.69
C GLY A 77 5.61 6.99 -0.75
N LEU A 78 5.74 8.29 -0.48
CA LEU A 78 7.03 8.99 -0.39
C LEU A 78 7.92 8.39 0.71
N LEU A 79 7.35 8.16 1.89
CA LEU A 79 8.09 7.58 3.01
C LEU A 79 8.52 6.13 2.74
N VAL A 80 7.70 5.34 2.03
CA VAL A 80 8.03 3.96 1.63
C VAL A 80 9.13 3.92 0.55
N ALA A 81 9.10 4.86 -0.40
CA ALA A 81 10.12 4.95 -1.44
C ALA A 81 11.54 5.17 -0.88
N ILE A 82 11.65 5.89 0.24
CA ILE A 82 12.93 6.16 0.92
C ILE A 82 13.23 5.03 1.93
N PRO A 83 14.29 4.20 1.74
CA PRO A 83 14.55 3.03 2.58
C PRO A 83 14.69 3.30 4.08
N LYS A 84 15.09 4.53 4.46
CA LYS A 84 15.26 4.92 5.86
C LYS A 84 13.93 5.15 6.58
N THR A 85 12.92 5.66 5.90
CA THR A 85 11.60 6.04 6.46
C THR A 85 10.50 5.03 6.17
N ARG A 86 10.83 3.97 5.44
CA ARG A 86 9.87 2.99 4.91
C ARG A 86 8.94 2.38 5.94
N ALA A 87 9.46 2.10 7.14
CA ALA A 87 8.68 1.56 8.23
C ALA A 87 7.50 2.48 8.63
N LEU A 88 7.74 3.79 8.69
CA LEU A 88 6.70 4.77 9.00
C LEU A 88 5.66 4.85 7.87
N GLY A 89 6.12 4.87 6.62
CA GLY A 89 5.23 4.94 5.46
C GLY A 89 4.27 3.75 5.38
N ALA A 90 4.75 2.53 5.68
CA ALA A 90 3.91 1.34 5.68
C ALA A 90 2.81 1.40 6.76
N ILE A 91 3.12 1.89 7.97
CA ILE A 91 2.10 2.08 9.02
C ILE A 91 1.01 3.07 8.58
N ILE A 92 1.38 4.14 7.87
CA ILE A 92 0.41 5.13 7.36
C ILE A 92 -0.51 4.50 6.31
N LEU A 93 0.04 3.66 5.41
CA LEU A 93 -0.71 3.03 4.33
C LEU A 93 -1.57 1.85 4.80
N LEU A 94 -1.18 1.16 5.86
CA LEU A 94 -1.87 -0.03 6.37
C LEU A 94 -3.39 0.16 6.58
N PRO A 95 -3.90 1.16 7.33
CA PRO A 95 -5.34 1.34 7.51
C PRO A 95 -6.06 1.70 6.21
N ILE A 96 -5.40 2.41 5.29
CA ILE A 96 -5.96 2.78 3.99
C ILE A 96 -6.13 1.52 3.14
N LEU A 97 -5.09 0.67 3.08
CA LEU A 97 -5.11 -0.60 2.35
C LEU A 97 -6.16 -1.56 2.88
N ILE A 98 -6.36 -1.63 4.20
CA ILE A 98 -7.46 -2.40 4.81
C ILE A 98 -8.81 -1.87 4.30
N GLY A 99 -9.02 -0.55 4.32
CA GLY A 99 -10.25 0.05 3.80
C GLY A 99 -10.49 -0.23 2.32
N VAL A 100 -9.45 -0.12 1.48
CA VAL A 100 -9.50 -0.40 0.04
C VAL A 100 -9.82 -1.88 -0.21
N PHE A 101 -9.17 -2.79 0.52
CA PHE A 101 -9.43 -4.22 0.40
C PHE A 101 -10.86 -4.59 0.81
N LEU A 102 -11.38 -4.01 1.90
CA LEU A 102 -12.77 -4.21 2.33
C LEU A 102 -13.76 -3.63 1.31
N HIS A 103 -13.48 -2.45 0.75
CA HIS A 103 -14.30 -1.87 -0.30
C HIS A 103 -14.40 -2.79 -1.52
N HIS A 104 -13.28 -3.30 -2.02
CA HIS A 104 -13.28 -4.18 -3.18
C HIS A 104 -13.93 -5.54 -2.89
N THR A 105 -13.70 -6.12 -1.72
CA THR A 105 -14.32 -7.42 -1.39
C THR A 105 -15.83 -7.34 -1.17
N THR A 106 -16.39 -6.16 -0.90
CA THR A 106 -17.81 -5.96 -0.63
C THR A 106 -18.60 -5.30 -1.76
N LEU A 107 -17.98 -4.42 -2.55
CA LEU A 107 -18.68 -3.55 -3.52
C LEU A 107 -18.09 -3.55 -4.92
N ASP A 108 -16.79 -3.83 -5.08
CA ASP A 108 -16.14 -3.92 -6.38
C ASP A 108 -15.10 -5.06 -6.41
N PRO A 109 -15.56 -6.32 -6.55
CA PRO A 109 -14.70 -7.50 -6.48
C PRO A 109 -13.59 -7.51 -7.54
N SER A 110 -13.75 -6.76 -8.64
CA SER A 110 -12.78 -6.70 -9.73
C SER A 110 -11.43 -6.14 -9.29
N GLY A 111 -11.41 -5.19 -8.33
CA GLY A 111 -10.18 -4.62 -7.78
C GLY A 111 -9.59 -5.38 -6.60
N ALA A 112 -10.28 -6.40 -6.06
CA ALA A 112 -9.84 -7.13 -4.87
C ALA A 112 -8.47 -7.83 -5.06
N PRO A 113 -8.14 -8.45 -6.21
CA PRO A 113 -6.83 -9.05 -6.42
C PRO A 113 -5.69 -8.04 -6.33
N MET A 114 -5.86 -6.85 -6.91
CA MET A 114 -4.85 -5.78 -6.85
C MET A 114 -4.68 -5.26 -5.43
N ALA A 115 -5.80 -5.00 -4.73
CA ALA A 115 -5.77 -4.59 -3.33
C ALA A 115 -5.08 -5.61 -2.43
N ALA A 116 -5.31 -6.91 -2.66
CA ALA A 116 -4.65 -7.99 -1.92
C ALA A 116 -3.13 -7.99 -2.14
N VAL A 117 -2.68 -7.87 -3.40
CA VAL A 117 -1.24 -7.83 -3.73
C VAL A 117 -0.56 -6.64 -3.05
N LEU A 118 -1.15 -5.44 -3.13
CA LEU A 118 -0.61 -4.26 -2.46
C LEU A 118 -0.61 -4.44 -0.93
N GLY A 119 -1.69 -4.96 -0.35
CA GLY A 119 -1.76 -5.29 1.08
C GLY A 119 -0.68 -6.26 1.54
N LEU A 120 -0.40 -7.31 0.75
CA LEU A 120 0.67 -8.27 1.06
C LEU A 120 2.07 -7.64 0.99
N ILE A 121 2.31 -6.74 0.02
CA ILE A 121 3.57 -6.01 -0.06
C ILE A 121 3.75 -5.10 1.18
N ASP A 122 2.69 -4.42 1.61
CA ASP A 122 2.74 -3.57 2.80
C ASP A 122 3.02 -4.38 4.08
N ILE A 123 2.34 -5.51 4.25
CA ILE A 123 2.61 -6.46 5.34
C ILE A 123 4.06 -6.96 5.30
N TRP A 124 4.60 -7.24 4.10
CA TRP A 124 5.99 -7.66 3.95
C TRP A 124 6.96 -6.54 4.35
N ILE A 125 6.68 -5.29 4.00
CA ILE A 125 7.47 -4.13 4.44
C ILE A 125 7.48 -4.03 5.97
N ILE A 126 6.31 -4.19 6.60
CA ILE A 126 6.17 -4.16 8.06
C ILE A 126 6.98 -5.30 8.68
N ALA A 127 6.85 -6.52 8.18
CA ALA A 127 7.58 -7.69 8.68
C ALA A 127 9.12 -7.51 8.58
N ASP A 128 9.62 -7.00 7.44
CA ASP A 128 11.06 -6.74 7.24
C ASP A 128 11.61 -5.65 8.17
N ASN A 129 10.75 -4.74 8.61
CA ASN A 129 11.10 -3.62 9.50
C ASN A 129 10.63 -3.81 10.94
N TRP A 130 10.17 -5.01 11.34
CA TRP A 130 9.55 -5.25 12.65
C TRP A 130 10.35 -4.71 13.84
N LYS A 131 11.68 -4.88 13.80
CA LYS A 131 12.59 -4.40 14.86
C LYS A 131 12.51 -2.89 15.09
N ARG A 132 12.14 -2.11 14.08
CA ARG A 132 12.01 -0.64 14.17
C ARG A 132 10.76 -0.21 14.92
N TYR A 133 9.75 -1.07 15.03
CA TYR A 133 8.52 -0.78 15.76
C TYR A 133 8.58 -1.17 17.24
N LEU A 134 9.57 -1.97 17.64
CA LEU A 134 9.71 -2.43 19.03
C LEU A 134 9.67 -1.30 20.06
N PRO A 135 10.31 -0.12 19.86
CA PRO A 135 10.23 0.98 20.82
C PRO A 135 8.85 1.65 20.95
N MET A 136 7.90 1.36 20.05
CA MET A 136 6.54 1.90 20.11
C MET A 136 5.58 0.96 20.84
N VAL A 137 5.93 -0.31 20.98
CA VAL A 137 5.07 -1.38 21.53
C VAL A 137 5.60 -1.92 22.86
N LYS A 138 6.88 -1.69 23.17
CA LYS A 138 7.52 -2.03 24.44
C LYS A 138 7.95 -0.77 25.16
#